data_AF-A0A1T4TZ60-F1
#
_entry.id   AF-A0A1T4TZ60-F1
#
_cell.length_a   1.000
_cell.length_b   1.000
_cell.length_c   1.000
_cell.angle_alpha   90.00
_cell.angle_beta   90.00
_cell.angle_gamma   90.00
#
_symmetry.space_group_name_H-M   'P 1'
#
loop_
_entity.id
_entity.type
_entity.pdbx_description
1 polymer ?
#
loop_
_entity_poly.entity_id
_entity_poly.type
_entity_poly.pdbx_seq_one_letter_code
_entity_poly.pdbx_strand_id
1 'polypeptide(L)'
;MRVNCPAGQELSLQEAADDFDKRLHELSARTKVTNTEQLLTIAALNVCYELQTEKQKIADDRNEMQQRISLLQESIEEALLKHSASKEA
;
A
#
# COMPACT_ATOMS: atom_id res chain seq x y z
N MET A 1 12.44 -11.34 22.22
CA MET A 1 12.86 -11.80 20.88
C MET A 1 14.03 -10.93 20.43
N ARG A 2 15.00 -11.47 19.69
CA ARG A 2 16.07 -10.66 19.06
C ARG A 2 15.87 -10.69 17.56
N VAL A 3 15.92 -9.53 16.92
CA VAL A 3 15.74 -9.36 15.47
C VAL A 3 16.95 -8.63 14.91
N ASN A 4 17.31 -8.95 13.66
CA ASN A 4 18.40 -8.27 12.99
C ASN A 4 17.94 -6.86 12.60
N CYS A 5 18.62 -5.83 13.09
CA CYS A 5 18.28 -4.44 12.80
C CYS A 5 19.35 -3.83 11.89
N PRO A 6 19.02 -3.49 10.63
CA PRO A 6 19.91 -2.72 9.78
C PRO A 6 20.20 -1.33 10.39
N ALA A 7 21.43 -0.84 10.22
CA ALA A 7 21.80 0.48 10.71
C ALA A 7 20.95 1.58 10.04
N GLY A 8 20.39 2.48 10.84
CA GLY A 8 19.51 3.56 10.39
C GLY A 8 18.03 3.17 10.26
N GLN A 9 17.64 1.93 10.56
CA GLN A 9 16.24 1.47 10.57
C GLN A 9 15.72 1.17 11.99
N GLU A 10 16.46 1.54 13.03
CA GLU A 10 16.15 1.23 14.42
C GLU A 10 14.77 1.75 14.83
N LEU A 11 14.48 3.01 14.47
CA LEU A 11 13.20 3.65 14.76
C LEU A 11 12.05 2.96 14.03
N SER A 12 12.20 2.69 12.74
CA SER A 12 11.15 2.00 11.95
C SER A 12 10.90 0.58 12.44
N LEU A 13 11.94 -0.12 12.89
CA LEU A 13 11.80 -1.46 13.45
C LEU A 13 11.12 -1.42 14.83
N GLN A 14 11.42 -0.41 15.65
CA GLN A 14 10.74 -0.18 16.92
C GLN A 14 9.26 0.14 16.72
N GLU A 15 8.94 1.04 15.79
CA GLU A 15 7.55 1.38 15.44
C GLU A 15 6.77 0.16 14.93
N ALA A 16 7.40 -0.68 14.11
CA ALA A 16 6.79 -1.92 13.64
C ALA A 16 6.54 -2.92 14.80
N ALA A 17 7.45 -2.99 15.77
CA ALA A 17 7.27 -3.82 16.95
C ALA A 17 6.14 -3.32 17.85
N ASP A 18 6.05 -2.01 18.06
CA ASP A 18 5.00 -1.37 18.87
C ASP A 18 3.62 -1.53 18.21
N ASP A 19 3.52 -1.38 16.88
CA ASP A 19 2.28 -1.65 16.13
C ASP A 19 1.87 -3.12 16.23
N PHE A 20 2.82 -4.04 16.08
CA PHE A 20 2.55 -5.47 16.22
C PHE A 20 2.06 -5.83 17.63
N ASP A 21 2.70 -5.29 18.67
CA ASP A 21 2.30 -5.51 20.06
C ASP A 21 0.90 -4.96 20.35
N LYS A 22 0.59 -3.77 19.84
CA LYS A 22 -0.77 -3.19 19.94
C LYS A 22 -1.81 -4.09 19.26
N ARG A 23 -1.52 -4.58 18.05
CA ARG A 23 -2.42 -5.49 17.32
C ARG A 23 -2.66 -6.80 18.08
N LEU A 24 -1.64 -7.35 18.74
CA LEU A 24 -1.79 -8.53 19.59
C LEU A 24 -2.70 -8.24 20.80
N HIS A 25 -2.50 -7.10 21.47
CA HIS A 25 -3.36 -6.69 22.58
C HIS A 25 -4.82 -6.54 22.13
N GLU A 26 -5.07 -5.85 21.02
CA GLU A 26 -6.42 -5.68 20.46
C GLU A 26 -7.04 -7.01 20.05
N LEU A 27 -6.27 -7.90 19.41
CA LEU A 27 -6.74 -9.23 19.00
C LEU A 27 -7.10 -10.08 20.22
N SER A 28 -6.26 -10.04 21.27
CA SER A 28 -6.51 -10.75 22.52
C SER A 28 -7.74 -10.21 23.27
N ALA A 29 -7.99 -8.90 23.21
CA ALA A 29 -9.15 -8.27 23.85
C ALA A 29 -10.45 -8.57 23.10
N ARG A 30 -10.40 -8.64 21.76
CA ARG A 30 -11.56 -8.88 20.90
C ARG A 30 -11.92 -10.36 20.77
N THR A 31 -10.96 -11.25 20.96
CA THR A 31 -11.14 -12.70 20.81
C THR A 31 -11.05 -13.39 22.17
N LYS A 32 -11.54 -14.63 22.29
CA LYS A 32 -11.31 -15.46 23.50
C LYS A 32 -10.04 -16.29 23.39
N VAL A 33 -9.17 -15.98 22.43
CA VAL A 33 -7.95 -16.76 22.17
C VAL A 33 -6.91 -16.35 23.21
N THR A 34 -6.55 -17.28 24.09
CA THR A 34 -5.52 -17.09 25.11
C THR A 34 -4.18 -17.72 24.73
N ASN A 35 -4.16 -18.55 23.69
CA ASN A 35 -2.93 -19.15 23.18
C ASN A 35 -2.12 -18.12 22.38
N THR A 36 -0.94 -17.77 22.91
CA THR A 36 -0.02 -16.81 22.31
C THR A 36 0.44 -17.21 20.91
N GLU A 37 0.72 -18.49 20.64
CA GLU A 37 1.14 -18.96 19.32
C GLU A 37 0.03 -18.77 18.28
N GLN A 38 -1.22 -19.02 18.68
CA GLN A 38 -2.38 -18.80 17.84
C GLN A 38 -2.62 -17.30 17.57
N LEU A 39 -2.49 -16.45 18.60
CA LEU A 39 -2.56 -14.99 18.44
C LEU A 39 -1.50 -14.47 17.48
N LEU A 40 -0.25 -14.91 17.63
CA LEU A 40 0.86 -14.56 16.74
C LEU A 40 0.60 -14.99 15.30
N THR A 41 0.09 -16.20 15.10
CA THR A 41 -0.25 -16.73 13.77
C THR A 41 -1.36 -15.90 13.11
N ILE A 42 -2.42 -15.57 13.85
CA ILE A 42 -3.52 -14.75 13.33
C ILE A 42 -3.03 -13.33 13.01
N ALA A 43 -2.25 -12.71 13.90
CA ALA A 43 -1.71 -11.38 13.67
C ALA A 43 -0.81 -11.34 12.44
N ALA A 44 0.08 -12.33 12.27
CA ALA A 44 0.93 -12.45 11.08
C ALA A 44 0.11 -12.62 9.79
N LEU A 45 -0.93 -13.46 9.81
CA LEU A 45 -1.83 -13.63 8.66
C LEU A 45 -2.56 -12.33 8.30
N ASN A 46 -3.04 -11.58 9.29
CA ASN A 46 -3.70 -10.31 9.06
C ASN A 46 -2.76 -9.28 8.44
N VAL A 47 -1.52 -9.17 8.94
CA VAL A 47 -0.50 -8.26 8.37
C VAL A 47 -0.16 -8.65 6.92
N CYS A 48 0.00 -9.94 6.63
CA CYS A 48 0.22 -10.42 5.27
C CYS A 48 -0.94 -10.09 4.33
N TYR A 49 -2.18 -10.26 4.81
CA TYR A 49 -3.38 -9.91 4.06
C TYR A 49 -3.44 -8.40 3.78
N GLU A 50 -3.26 -7.57 4.80
CA GLU A 50 -3.23 -6.10 4.67
C GLU A 50 -2.16 -5.64 3.66
N LEU A 51 -0.95 -6.18 3.74
CA LEU A 51 0.12 -5.87 2.80
C LEU A 51 -0.26 -6.26 1.35
N GLN A 52 -0.89 -7.41 1.16
CA GLN A 52 -1.31 -7.86 -0.17
C GLN A 52 -2.44 -6.97 -0.71
N THR A 53 -3.40 -6.60 0.13
CA THR A 53 -4.48 -5.67 -0.23
C THR A 53 -3.91 -4.30 -0.61
N GLU A 54 -2.94 -3.78 0.13
CA GLU A 54 -2.34 -2.48 -0.16
C GLU A 54 -1.52 -2.49 -1.45
N LYS A 55 -0.78 -3.58 -1.70
CA LYS A 55 -0.09 -3.77 -2.99
C LYS A 55 -1.06 -3.80 -4.17
N GLN A 56 -2.22 -4.44 -4.00
CA GLN A 56 -3.25 -4.48 -5.04
C GLN A 56 -3.81 -3.08 -5.32
N LYS A 57 -4.16 -2.33 -4.27
CA LYS A 57 -4.63 -0.94 -4.42
C LYS A 57 -3.61 -0.06 -5.15
N ILE A 58 -2.33 -0.14 -4.77
CA ILE A 58 -1.26 0.60 -5.45
C ILE A 58 -1.18 0.24 -6.94
N ALA A 59 -1.34 -1.04 -7.28
CA ALA A 59 -1.34 -1.48 -8.67
C ALA A 59 -2.56 -0.94 -9.45
N ASP A 60 -3.74 -0.96 -8.83
CA ASP A 60 -4.98 -0.44 -9.41
C ASP A 60 -4.90 1.08 -9.62
N ASP A 61 -4.46 1.83 -8.61
CA ASP A 61 -4.26 3.28 -8.66
C ASP A 61 -3.25 3.66 -9.75
N ARG A 62 -2.16 2.89 -9.87
CA ARG A 62 -1.15 3.11 -10.92
C ARG A 62 -1.75 2.91 -12.30
N ASN A 63 -2.59 1.90 -12.48
CA ASN A 63 -3.25 1.63 -13.77
C ASN A 63 -4.24 2.75 -14.12
N GLU A 64 -5.05 3.18 -13.15
CA GLU A 64 -5.98 4.31 -13.34
C GLU A 64 -5.24 5.59 -13.72
N MET A 65 -4.14 5.90 -13.02
CA MET A 65 -3.32 7.07 -13.33
C MET A 65 -2.74 6.99 -14.75
N GLN A 66 -2.28 5.80 -15.16
CA GLN A 66 -1.75 5.59 -16.51
C GLN A 66 -2.81 5.83 -17.58
N GLN A 67 -4.04 5.36 -17.37
CA GLN A 67 -5.16 5.62 -18.28
C GLN A 67 -5.48 7.11 -18.38
N ARG A 68 -5.50 7.83 -17.24
CA ARG A 68 -5.72 9.28 -17.23
C ARG A 68 -4.62 10.03 -17.99
N ILE A 69 -3.36 9.63 -17.83
CA ILE A 69 -2.23 10.22 -18.57
C ILE A 69 -2.40 9.99 -20.07
N SER A 70 -2.76 8.77 -20.51
CA SER A 70 -3.00 8.48 -21.93
C SER A 70 -4.11 9.34 -22.52
N LEU A 71 -5.24 9.49 -21.82
CA LEU A 71 -6.35 10.35 -22.28
C LEU A 71 -5.95 11.83 -22.39
N LEU A 72 -5.13 12.31 -21.46
CA LEU A 72 -4.61 13.68 -21.52
C LEU A 72 -3.66 13.86 -22.71
N GLN A 73 -2.81 12.88 -23.01
CA GLN A 73 -1.92 12.90 -24.17
C GLN A 73 -2.73 12.96 -25.48
N GLU A 74 -3.72 12.08 -25.65
CA GLU A 74 -4.61 12.08 -26.81
C GLU A 74 -5.34 13.42 -26.97
N SER A 75 -5.87 13.98 -25.88
CA SER A 75 -6.56 15.26 -25.88
C SER A 75 -5.64 16.42 -26.30
N ILE A 76 -4.38 16.40 -25.87
CA ILE A 76 -3.36 17.39 -26.26
C ILE A 76 -3.03 17.25 -27.74
N GLU A 77 -2.80 16.03 -28.23
CA GLU A 77 -2.51 15.75 -29.65
C GLU A 77 -3.65 16.23 -30.55
N GLU A 78 -4.90 15.95 -30.19
CA GLU A 78 -6.07 16.44 -30.92
C GLU A 78 -6.14 17.97 -30.95
N ALA A 79 -5.88 18.64 -29.81
CA ALA A 79 -5.91 20.09 -29.73
C ALA A 79 -4.83 20.73 -30.61
N LEU A 80 -3.63 20.13 -30.65
CA LEU A 80 -2.53 20.57 -31.51
C LEU A 80 -2.86 20.41 -33.00
N LEU A 81 -3.42 19.27 -33.40
CA LEU A 81 -3.85 19.01 -34.78
C LEU A 81 -4.95 19.99 -35.23
N LYS A 82 -5.93 20.26 -34.38
CA LYS A 82 -6.99 21.26 -34.64
C LYS A 82 -6.39 22.66 -34.79
N HIS A 83 -5.41 23.02 -33.96
CA HIS A 83 -4.75 24.32 -34.02
C HIS A 83 -3.90 24.50 -35.28
N SER A 84 -3.17 23.47 -35.73
CA SER A 84 -2.40 23.54 -36.98
C SER A 84 -3.30 23.64 -38.21
N ALA A 85 -4.39 22.85 -38.26
CA ALA A 85 -5.35 22.91 -39.36
C ALA A 85 -6.05 24.28 -39.47
N SER A 86 -6.30 24.95 -38.33
CA SER A 86 -6.88 26.30 -38.31
C SER A 86 -5.90 27.42 -38.72
N LYS A 87 -4.59 27.15 -38.83
CA LYS A 87 -3.58 28.14 -39.29
C LYS A 87 -3.29 28.05 -40.79
N GLU A 88 -3.68 26.96 -41.44
CA GLU A 88 -3.45 26.71 -42.88
C GLU A 88 -4.67 27.07 -43.75
N ALA A 89 -5.80 27.40 -43.13
CA ALA A 89 -7.04 27.88 -43.77
C ALA A 89 -7.17 29.40 -43.65
#